data_AF-A0A6P0EW41-F1
#
_entry.id   AF-A0A6P0EW41-F1
#
_cell.length_a   1.000
_cell.length_b   1.000
_cell.length_c   1.000
_cell.angle_alpha   90.00
_cell.angle_beta   90.00
_cell.angle_gamma   90.00
#
_symmetry.space_group_name_H-M   'P 1'
#
loop_
_entity.id
_entity.type
_entity.pdbx_description
1 polymer ?
#
loop_
_entity_poly.entity_id
_entity_poly.type
_entity_poly.pdbx_seq_one_letter_code
_entity_poly.pdbx_strand_id
1 'polypeptide(L)'
;MTDQLTPGGWLAPGTPVDLTNCEREPIHVPGSIQPRGVLLAVSEPDMVVRQVSRNLADVVGVAWDDALGRPLAEVLGAGPAEAVLRSASAFGELRERNPVEVVLDRDGTPVPVDAILHRDVLASPVTGRRRRGSPSARDPGPGSPSTGTLVVELEPASGPRPFSFPNTYQAVRGAIGDLNRASDLQELYDITATAVRTLTGFDRVMVYRYDADYNGEVVAEAKLPEL
;
A
#
# COMPACT_ATOMS: atom_id res chain seq x y z
N MET A 1 0.83 38.37 -15.94
CA MET A 1 0.83 37.65 -14.65
C MET A 1 -0.11 36.48 -14.85
N THR A 2 0.40 35.44 -15.50
CA THR A 2 -0.44 34.42 -16.14
C THR A 2 -0.27 33.13 -15.36
N ASP A 3 -1.32 32.84 -14.60
CA ASP A 3 -1.57 31.59 -13.89
C ASP A 3 -1.49 30.42 -14.88
N GLN A 4 -0.48 29.56 -14.71
CA GLN A 4 -0.33 28.33 -15.47
C GLN A 4 -0.94 27.20 -14.67
N LEU A 5 -2.24 27.00 -14.88
CA LEU A 5 -2.99 25.81 -14.48
C LEU A 5 -2.28 24.55 -15.01
N THR A 6 -1.78 23.71 -14.10
CA THR A 6 -1.39 22.32 -14.39
C THR A 6 -2.64 21.49 -14.76
N PRO A 7 -2.54 20.48 -15.65
CA PRO A 7 -3.70 19.68 -16.07
C PRO A 7 -4.24 18.86 -14.90
N GLY A 8 -5.51 19.08 -14.54
CA GLY A 8 -6.15 18.51 -13.35
C GLY A 8 -5.91 19.41 -12.15
N GLY A 9 -6.96 20.06 -11.65
CA GLY A 9 -6.91 21.13 -10.63
C GLY A 9 -6.45 20.69 -9.23
N TRP A 10 -5.49 19.78 -9.13
CA TRP A 10 -4.86 19.35 -7.89
C TRP A 10 -3.99 20.44 -7.29
N LEU A 11 -3.92 20.48 -5.97
CA LEU A 11 -3.01 21.33 -5.22
C LEU A 11 -1.56 20.87 -5.45
N ALA A 12 -0.63 21.83 -5.44
CA ALA A 12 0.79 21.49 -5.44
C ALA A 12 1.15 20.74 -4.13
N PRO A 13 2.08 19.76 -4.16
CA PRO A 13 2.49 19.05 -2.95
C PRO A 13 2.94 20.00 -1.83
N GLY A 14 2.46 19.76 -0.61
CA GLY A 14 2.76 20.60 0.56
C GLY A 14 1.92 21.89 0.66
N THR A 15 0.97 22.13 -0.24
CA THR A 15 0.00 23.22 -0.08
C THR A 15 -0.90 22.92 1.14
N PRO A 16 -1.10 23.86 2.07
CA PRO A 16 -2.01 23.68 3.20
C PRO A 16 -3.44 23.38 2.74
N VAL A 17 -4.05 22.36 3.33
CA VAL A 17 -5.38 21.88 3.00
C VAL A 17 -6.40 22.35 4.05
N ASP A 18 -7.53 22.84 3.58
CA ASP A 18 -8.70 23.21 4.38
C ASP A 18 -10.00 22.74 3.70
N LEU A 19 -11.15 22.99 4.32
CA LEU A 19 -12.46 22.54 3.81
C LEU A 19 -12.85 23.17 2.44
N THR A 20 -12.16 24.23 2.01
CA THR A 20 -12.45 24.91 0.74
C THR A 20 -11.61 24.37 -0.42
N ASN A 21 -10.59 23.55 -0.13
CA ASN A 21 -9.66 23.05 -1.14
C ASN A 21 -9.33 21.55 -0.98
N CYS A 22 -9.86 20.86 0.04
CA CYS A 22 -9.60 19.45 0.32
C CYS A 22 -9.92 18.51 -0.85
N GLU A 23 -10.95 18.83 -1.64
CA GLU A 23 -11.32 18.06 -2.85
C GLU A 23 -10.21 18.04 -3.91
N ARG A 24 -9.24 18.96 -3.82
CA ARG A 24 -8.10 19.10 -4.73
C ARG A 24 -6.80 18.57 -4.13
N GLU A 25 -6.80 18.02 -2.92
CA GLU A 25 -5.60 17.43 -2.35
C GLU A 25 -5.23 16.13 -3.10
N PRO A 26 -3.99 16.00 -3.61
CA PRO A 26 -3.56 14.79 -4.30
C PRO A 26 -3.19 13.68 -3.30
N ILE A 27 -4.17 13.19 -2.54
CA ILE A 27 -3.99 12.18 -1.48
C ILE A 27 -3.43 10.82 -1.97
N HIS A 28 -3.47 10.57 -3.28
CA HIS A 28 -2.94 9.37 -3.93
C HIS A 28 -1.43 9.46 -4.23
N VAL A 29 -0.83 10.64 -4.12
CA VAL A 29 0.63 10.86 -4.26
C VAL A 29 1.16 11.70 -3.09
N PRO A 30 0.97 11.25 -1.84
CA PRO A 30 1.30 12.04 -0.65
C PRO A 30 2.81 12.27 -0.46
N GLY A 31 3.66 11.57 -1.22
CA GLY A 31 5.13 11.68 -1.13
C GLY A 31 5.71 11.13 0.18
N SER A 32 4.89 10.45 0.99
CA SER A 32 5.25 9.85 2.27
C SER A 32 4.48 8.55 2.48
N ILE A 33 4.95 7.72 3.41
CA ILE A 33 4.29 6.49 3.83
C ILE A 33 4.04 6.53 5.34
N GLN A 34 3.20 5.64 5.84
CA GLN A 34 3.11 5.41 7.29
C GLN A 34 4.42 4.78 7.79
N PRO A 35 4.92 5.15 8.98
CA PRO A 35 6.27 4.76 9.43
C PRO A 35 6.37 3.32 9.96
N ARG A 36 5.25 2.58 10.03
CA ARG A 36 5.18 1.22 10.59
C ARG A 36 5.83 0.15 9.72
N GLY A 37 6.01 0.45 8.44
CA GLY A 37 6.67 -0.42 7.46
C GLY A 37 7.55 0.40 6.53
N VAL A 38 8.10 -0.25 5.50
CA VAL A 38 8.93 0.38 4.47
C VAL A 38 8.37 0.06 3.09
N LEU A 39 8.65 0.94 2.13
CA LEU A 39 8.20 0.78 0.74
C LEU A 39 9.41 0.83 -0.19
N LEU A 40 9.48 -0.09 -1.14
CA LEU A 40 10.44 -0.10 -2.24
C LEU A 40 9.67 -0.15 -3.57
N ALA A 41 10.06 0.68 -4.53
CA ALA A 41 9.62 0.56 -5.92
C ALA A 41 10.77 -0.02 -6.74
N VAL A 42 10.55 -1.17 -7.39
CA VAL A 42 11.56 -1.98 -8.06
C VAL A 42 11.21 -2.08 -9.54
N SER A 43 12.16 -1.81 -10.43
CA SER A 43 11.93 -1.95 -11.87
C SER A 43 11.96 -3.42 -12.28
N GLU A 44 11.09 -3.79 -13.23
CA GLU A 44 11.08 -5.09 -13.88
C GLU A 44 11.53 -4.93 -15.35
N PRO A 45 12.34 -5.87 -15.91
CA PRO A 45 12.72 -7.15 -15.32
C PRO A 45 14.07 -7.15 -14.58
N ASP A 46 14.78 -6.02 -14.51
CA ASP A 46 16.13 -5.94 -13.95
C ASP A 46 16.19 -6.00 -12.42
N MET A 47 15.03 -5.88 -11.75
CA MET A 47 14.87 -5.98 -10.30
C MET A 47 15.72 -4.97 -9.52
N VAL A 48 15.82 -3.75 -10.05
CA VAL A 48 16.61 -2.66 -9.47
C VAL A 48 15.72 -1.74 -8.64
N VAL A 49 16.16 -1.38 -7.43
CA VAL A 49 15.45 -0.43 -6.56
C VAL A 49 15.51 0.98 -7.17
N ARG A 50 14.33 1.52 -7.53
CA ARG A 50 14.17 2.84 -8.16
C ARG A 50 13.74 3.91 -7.17
N GLN A 51 12.92 3.53 -6.19
CA GLN A 51 12.50 4.42 -5.09
C GLN A 51 12.44 3.60 -3.81
N VAL A 52 12.62 4.28 -2.68
CA VAL A 52 12.52 3.68 -1.37
C VAL A 52 12.10 4.71 -0.33
N SER A 53 11.37 4.26 0.69
CA SER A 53 11.04 5.12 1.84
C SER A 53 12.27 5.44 2.67
N ARG A 54 12.34 6.65 3.24
CA ARG A 54 13.52 7.11 4.01
C ARG A 54 13.79 6.27 5.27
N ASN A 55 12.77 5.63 5.81
CA ASN A 55 12.85 4.78 7.00
C ASN A 55 13.30 3.33 6.68
N LEU A 56 13.86 3.05 5.50
CA LEU A 56 14.29 1.70 5.09
C LEU A 56 15.11 0.98 6.17
N ALA A 57 16.07 1.69 6.76
CA ALA A 57 17.00 1.15 7.74
C ALA A 57 16.30 0.62 9.00
N ASP A 58 15.09 1.11 9.31
CA ASP A 58 14.33 0.71 10.49
C ASP A 58 13.86 -0.75 10.40
N VAL A 59 13.70 -1.27 9.18
CA VAL A 59 13.23 -2.64 8.93
C VAL A 59 14.32 -3.51 8.31
N VAL A 60 15.04 -2.99 7.31
CA VAL A 60 15.99 -3.77 6.51
C VAL A 60 17.44 -3.63 7.02
N GLY A 61 17.76 -2.57 7.77
CA GLY A 61 19.14 -2.28 8.19
C GLY A 61 20.01 -1.59 7.14
N VAL A 62 19.49 -1.36 5.93
CA VAL A 62 20.19 -0.66 4.85
C VAL A 62 19.75 0.80 4.80
N ALA A 63 20.70 1.73 4.67
CA ALA A 63 20.38 3.15 4.48
C ALA A 63 19.63 3.35 3.15
N TRP A 64 18.63 4.23 3.14
CA TRP A 64 17.75 4.39 1.97
C TRP A 64 18.51 4.86 0.71
N ASP A 65 19.53 5.69 0.88
CA ASP A 65 20.38 6.19 -0.21
C ASP A 65 21.35 5.11 -0.72
N ASP A 66 21.84 4.24 0.16
CA ASP A 66 22.64 3.07 -0.23
C ASP A 66 21.83 2.02 -0.99
N ALA A 67 20.49 2.00 -0.87
CA ALA A 67 19.65 1.04 -1.58
C ALA A 67 19.32 1.46 -3.03
N LEU A 68 19.35 2.77 -3.33
CA LEU A 68 18.92 3.28 -4.64
C LEU A 68 19.86 2.81 -5.76
N GLY A 69 19.26 2.30 -6.84
CA GLY A 69 20.00 1.79 -8.00
C GLY A 69 20.63 0.41 -7.81
N ARG A 70 20.46 -0.22 -6.64
CA ARG A 70 20.97 -1.57 -6.37
C ARG A 70 19.94 -2.65 -6.72
N PRO A 71 20.40 -3.87 -7.07
CA PRO A 71 19.52 -5.03 -7.18
C PRO A 71 18.78 -5.29 -5.86
N LEU A 72 17.51 -5.68 -5.93
CA LEU A 72 16.69 -6.00 -4.75
C LEU A 72 17.36 -7.03 -3.82
N ALA A 73 18.05 -8.01 -4.40
CA ALA A 73 18.79 -9.04 -3.67
C ALA A 73 19.96 -8.51 -2.84
N GLU A 74 20.56 -7.39 -3.22
CA GLU A 74 21.61 -6.74 -2.42
C GLU A 74 21.04 -5.92 -1.27
N VAL A 75 19.77 -5.51 -1.36
CA VAL A 75 19.09 -4.70 -0.34
C VAL A 75 18.39 -5.58 0.69
N LEU A 76 17.61 -6.59 0.26
CA LEU A 76 16.87 -7.47 1.17
C LEU A 76 17.64 -8.74 1.57
N GLY A 77 18.77 -9.02 0.91
CA GLY A 77 19.45 -10.31 0.94
C GLY A 77 18.87 -11.30 -0.08
N ALA A 78 19.70 -12.29 -0.48
CA ALA A 78 19.37 -13.19 -1.58
C ALA A 78 18.11 -14.03 -1.34
N GLY A 79 17.95 -14.61 -0.14
CA GLY A 79 16.80 -15.45 0.20
C GLY A 79 15.47 -14.71 0.19
N PRO A 80 15.33 -13.59 0.93
CA PRO A 80 14.10 -12.78 0.92
C PRO A 80 13.77 -12.23 -0.47
N ALA A 81 14.77 -11.73 -1.20
CA ALA A 81 14.54 -11.24 -2.56
C ALA A 81 14.06 -12.37 -3.49
N GLU A 82 14.65 -13.57 -3.41
CA GLU A 82 14.20 -14.71 -4.20
C GLU A 82 12.74 -15.08 -3.89
N ALA A 83 12.31 -15.02 -2.62
CA ALA A 83 10.92 -15.25 -2.25
C ALA A 83 9.97 -14.21 -2.88
N VAL A 84 10.35 -12.93 -2.86
CA VAL A 84 9.62 -11.85 -3.54
C VAL A 84 9.57 -12.11 -5.05
N LEU A 85 10.70 -12.43 -5.70
CA LEU A 85 10.77 -12.71 -7.14
C LEU A 85 9.90 -13.91 -7.54
N ARG A 86 9.93 -14.99 -6.77
CA ARG A 86 9.11 -16.18 -7.01
C ARG A 86 7.62 -15.83 -6.93
N SER A 87 7.19 -15.07 -5.93
CA SER A 87 5.79 -14.62 -5.84
C SER A 87 5.41 -13.64 -6.95
N ALA A 88 6.30 -12.71 -7.30
CA ALA A 88 6.11 -11.72 -8.36
C ALA A 88 5.96 -12.35 -9.76
N SER A 89 6.68 -13.46 -9.99
CA SER A 89 6.74 -14.16 -11.28
C SER A 89 5.73 -15.32 -11.41
N ALA A 90 5.04 -15.68 -10.32
CA ALA A 90 4.03 -16.72 -10.35
C ALA A 90 2.80 -16.30 -11.19
N PHE A 91 2.18 -17.27 -11.86
CA PHE A 91 0.97 -17.06 -12.63
C PHE A 91 -0.22 -16.65 -11.74
N GLY A 92 -1.03 -15.70 -12.21
CA GLY A 92 -2.20 -15.17 -11.48
C GLY A 92 -1.95 -13.80 -10.82
N GLU A 93 -2.95 -13.28 -10.12
CA GLU A 93 -2.90 -11.96 -9.48
C GLU A 93 -2.03 -11.94 -8.22
N LEU A 94 -1.20 -10.90 -8.06
CA LEU A 94 -0.32 -10.76 -6.89
C LEU A 94 -1.11 -10.67 -5.58
N ARG A 95 -2.29 -10.03 -5.63
CA ARG A 95 -3.16 -9.83 -4.47
C ARG A 95 -3.57 -11.15 -3.80
N GLU A 96 -3.72 -12.23 -4.56
CA GLU A 96 -4.11 -13.55 -4.06
C GLU A 96 -2.97 -14.27 -3.34
N ARG A 97 -1.73 -13.80 -3.53
CA ARG A 97 -0.51 -14.39 -2.96
C ARG A 97 0.09 -13.56 -1.83
N ASN A 98 -0.54 -12.44 -1.51
CA ASN A 98 -0.14 -11.62 -0.36
C ASN A 98 -0.75 -12.17 0.93
N PRO A 99 -0.06 -12.03 2.08
CA PRO A 99 1.32 -11.57 2.20
C PRO A 99 2.34 -12.65 1.81
N VAL A 100 3.50 -12.23 1.31
CA VAL A 100 4.69 -13.10 1.19
C VAL A 100 5.48 -13.00 2.49
N GLU A 101 5.43 -14.04 3.31
CA GLU A 101 6.19 -14.07 4.56
C GLU A 101 7.67 -14.31 4.28
N VAL A 102 8.54 -13.40 4.74
CA VAL A 102 10.00 -13.52 4.62
C VAL A 102 10.69 -13.13 5.94
N VAL A 103 11.92 -13.59 6.11
CA VAL A 103 12.76 -13.21 7.26
C VAL A 103 13.97 -12.46 6.74
N LEU A 104 14.07 -11.18 7.08
CA LEU A 104 15.23 -10.35 6.78
C LEU A 104 16.35 -10.60 7.80
N ASP A 105 17.58 -10.35 7.40
CA ASP A 105 18.72 -10.28 8.31
C ASP A 105 19.12 -8.81 8.49
N ARG A 106 18.86 -8.27 9.68
CA ARG A 106 19.27 -6.93 10.07
C ARG A 106 20.44 -7.04 11.04
N ASP A 107 21.65 -6.85 10.53
CA ASP A 107 22.89 -6.87 11.34
C ASP A 107 23.05 -8.14 12.20
N GLY A 108 22.70 -9.31 11.65
CA GLY A 108 22.71 -10.61 12.34
C GLY A 108 21.45 -10.92 13.13
N THR A 109 20.45 -10.04 13.12
CA THR A 109 19.16 -10.22 13.80
C THR A 109 18.09 -10.60 12.79
N PRO A 110 17.42 -11.76 12.95
CA PRO A 110 16.30 -12.14 12.09
C PRO A 110 15.08 -11.25 12.36
N VAL A 111 14.58 -10.58 11.32
CA VAL A 111 13.39 -9.75 11.37
C VAL A 111 12.31 -10.38 10.47
N PRO A 112 11.30 -11.06 11.03
CA PRO A 112 10.18 -11.55 10.23
C PRO A 112 9.36 -10.36 9.72
N VAL A 113 9.02 -10.37 8.43
CA VAL A 113 8.22 -9.33 7.79
C VAL A 113 7.18 -9.97 6.87
N ASP A 114 6.03 -9.31 6.77
CA ASP A 114 5.02 -9.61 5.76
C ASP A 114 5.26 -8.66 4.58
N ALA A 115 5.56 -9.23 3.40
CA ALA A 115 5.76 -8.47 2.17
C ALA A 115 4.47 -8.42 1.35
N ILE A 116 3.96 -7.22 1.11
CA ILE A 116 2.79 -6.98 0.24
C ILE A 116 3.29 -6.50 -1.11
N LEU A 117 2.94 -7.26 -2.15
CA LEU A 117 3.38 -7.00 -3.51
C LEU A 117 2.23 -6.46 -4.36
N HIS A 118 2.49 -5.40 -5.11
CA HIS A 118 1.59 -4.94 -6.15
C HIS A 118 2.38 -4.37 -7.33
N ARG A 119 1.80 -4.46 -8.53
CA ARG A 119 2.37 -3.82 -9.72
C ARG A 119 1.66 -2.52 -9.97
N ASP A 120 2.44 -1.47 -10.15
CA ASP A 120 1.94 -0.23 -10.73
C ASP A 120 2.47 -0.08 -12.15
N VAL A 121 1.58 0.39 -13.02
CA VAL A 121 1.93 0.82 -14.37
C VAL A 121 2.12 2.33 -14.27
N LEU A 122 3.23 2.76 -13.68
CA LEU A 122 3.61 4.16 -13.73
C LEU A 122 3.84 4.52 -15.21
N ALA A 123 2.83 5.17 -15.82
CA ALA A 123 3.03 5.90 -17.07
C ALA A 123 4.06 6.98 -16.75
N SER A 124 5.31 6.76 -17.17
CA SER A 124 6.44 7.63 -16.87
C SER A 124 6.06 9.11 -17.12
N PRO A 125 6.02 9.97 -16.10
CA PRO A 125 5.75 11.38 -16.31
C PRO A 125 7.04 12.00 -16.84
N VAL A 126 7.19 12.07 -18.16
CA VAL A 126 8.20 12.90 -18.81
C VAL A 126 7.79 14.37 -18.59
N THR A 127 8.05 14.90 -17.40
CA THR A 127 7.97 16.33 -17.10
C THR A 127 9.38 16.92 -17.09
N GLY A 128 9.85 17.24 -18.29
CA GLY A 128 11.10 17.96 -18.53
C GLY A 128 10.90 18.96 -19.65
N ARG A 129 10.69 20.22 -19.29
CA ARG A 129 10.56 21.38 -20.18
C ARG A 129 11.72 21.38 -21.20
N ARG A 130 11.41 21.12 -22.48
CA ARG A 130 12.40 21.20 -23.59
C ARG A 130 13.00 22.61 -23.64
N ARG A 131 14.26 22.78 -23.24
CA ARG A 131 15.06 23.94 -23.66
C ARG A 131 15.28 23.81 -25.16
N ARG A 132 14.75 24.76 -25.95
CA ARG A 132 15.08 24.88 -27.38
C ARG A 132 16.59 25.06 -27.53
N GLY A 133 17.28 24.11 -28.18
CA GLY A 133 18.65 24.32 -28.69
C GLY A 133 19.76 23.44 -28.11
N SER A 134 19.58 22.13 -27.89
CA SER A 134 20.71 21.20 -27.70
C SER A 134 20.56 19.95 -28.55
N PRO A 135 21.66 19.37 -29.07
CA PRO A 135 21.60 18.34 -30.11
C PRO A 135 21.07 17.01 -29.55
N SER A 136 19.98 16.54 -30.17
CA SER A 136 19.47 15.16 -30.23
C SER A 136 20.02 14.16 -29.18
N ALA A 137 19.38 14.11 -28.01
CA ALA A 137 19.21 12.83 -27.32
C ALA A 137 18.06 12.11 -28.03
N ARG A 138 18.34 10.91 -28.54
CA ARG A 138 17.44 10.09 -29.36
C ARG A 138 16.04 10.02 -28.78
N ASP A 139 15.04 10.33 -29.60
CA ASP A 139 13.65 9.97 -29.36
C ASP A 139 13.60 8.45 -29.08
N PRO A 140 13.01 7.97 -27.97
CA PRO A 140 12.76 6.56 -27.81
C PRO A 140 11.68 6.19 -28.82
N GLY A 141 12.06 5.38 -29.81
CA GLY A 141 11.16 4.91 -30.85
C GLY A 141 9.97 4.11 -30.30
N PRO A 142 8.96 3.81 -31.14
CA PRO A 142 7.82 2.98 -30.74
C PRO A 142 8.35 1.57 -30.41
N GLY A 143 8.35 1.21 -29.13
CA GLY A 143 8.89 -0.08 -28.67
C GLY A 143 9.71 -0.04 -27.38
N SER A 144 9.82 1.08 -26.66
CA SER A 144 10.36 1.03 -25.29
C SER A 144 9.39 0.18 -24.45
N PRO A 145 9.80 -0.99 -23.91
CA PRO A 145 8.92 -1.77 -23.05
C PRO A 145 8.52 -0.88 -21.88
N SER A 146 7.22 -0.87 -21.55
CA SER A 146 6.77 -0.35 -20.26
C SER A 146 7.50 -1.17 -19.21
N THR A 147 8.53 -0.58 -18.60
CA THR A 147 9.25 -1.16 -17.47
C THR A 147 8.24 -1.18 -16.34
N GLY A 148 7.72 -2.37 -16.01
CA GLY A 148 6.79 -2.54 -14.90
C GLY A 148 7.46 -2.09 -13.61
N THR A 149 6.69 -1.50 -12.71
CA THR A 149 7.19 -1.20 -11.35
C THR A 149 6.52 -2.16 -10.39
N LEU A 150 7.32 -3.01 -9.75
CA LEU A 150 6.90 -3.81 -8.62
C LEU A 150 7.06 -2.96 -7.36
N VAL A 151 5.96 -2.70 -6.66
CA VAL A 151 5.99 -2.10 -5.34
C VAL A 151 6.02 -3.22 -4.31
N VAL A 152 6.96 -3.11 -3.39
CA VAL A 152 7.21 -4.03 -2.28
C VAL A 152 7.05 -3.24 -0.99
N GLU A 153 5.99 -3.53 -0.24
CA GLU A 153 5.79 -2.98 1.10
C GLU A 153 6.14 -4.05 2.13
N LEU A 154 6.97 -3.71 3.11
CA LEU A 154 7.41 -4.62 4.15
C LEU A 154 6.92 -4.11 5.50
N GLU A 155 6.09 -4.91 6.19
CA GLU A 155 5.65 -4.63 7.56
C GLU A 155 6.30 -5.65 8.51
N PRO A 156 7.01 -5.23 9.58
CA PRO A 156 7.51 -6.13 10.60
C PRO A 156 6.38 -6.95 11.22
N ALA A 157 6.50 -8.27 11.13
CA ALA A 157 5.57 -9.20 11.76
C ALA A 157 5.92 -9.32 13.25
N SER A 158 5.44 -8.37 14.05
CA SER A 158 5.68 -8.32 15.49
C SER A 158 4.45 -8.78 16.30
N GLY A 159 4.73 -9.43 17.43
CA GLY A 159 3.71 -9.85 18.38
C GLY A 159 2.99 -11.16 18.03
N PRO A 160 2.04 -11.58 18.87
CA PRO A 160 1.15 -12.70 18.56
C PRO A 160 0.44 -12.42 17.23
N ARG A 161 0.23 -13.45 16.41
CA ARG A 161 -0.69 -13.40 15.28
C ARG A 161 -2.05 -13.94 15.76
N PRO A 162 -2.87 -13.17 16.52
CA PRO A 162 -4.16 -13.68 17.02
C PRO A 162 -5.09 -14.09 15.87
N PHE A 163 -4.83 -13.55 14.67
CA PHE A 163 -5.51 -13.89 13.43
C PHE A 163 -4.76 -14.94 12.57
N SER A 164 -3.85 -15.73 13.14
CA SER A 164 -3.36 -16.94 12.48
C SER A 164 -4.31 -18.12 12.67
N PHE A 165 -4.24 -19.07 11.74
CA PHE A 165 -4.94 -20.35 11.85
C PHE A 165 -4.64 -21.03 13.21
N PRO A 166 -5.64 -21.61 13.93
CA PRO A 166 -7.02 -21.89 13.51
C PRO A 166 -8.10 -20.89 14.01
N ASN A 167 -7.76 -19.93 14.87
CA ASN A 167 -8.78 -19.14 15.61
C ASN A 167 -9.55 -18.15 14.73
N THR A 168 -8.91 -17.52 13.75
CA THR A 168 -9.54 -16.60 12.78
C THR A 168 -10.58 -17.29 11.93
N TYR A 169 -10.27 -18.51 11.47
CA TYR A 169 -11.10 -19.20 10.50
C TYR A 169 -12.49 -19.50 11.09
N GLN A 170 -12.53 -19.95 12.35
CA GLN A 170 -13.79 -20.20 13.04
C GLN A 170 -14.59 -18.91 13.28
N ALA A 171 -13.94 -17.83 13.72
CA ALA A 171 -14.59 -16.55 13.94
C ALA A 171 -15.15 -15.94 12.63
N VAL A 172 -14.38 -15.99 11.54
CA VAL A 172 -14.82 -15.55 10.21
C VAL A 172 -15.99 -16.40 9.71
N ARG A 173 -15.89 -17.73 9.83
CA ARG A 173 -16.96 -18.64 9.40
C ARG A 173 -18.25 -18.43 10.21
N GLY A 174 -18.12 -18.19 11.52
CA GLY A 174 -19.24 -17.83 12.39
C GLY A 174 -19.92 -16.55 11.92
N ALA A 175 -19.14 -15.48 11.74
CA ALA A 175 -19.63 -14.19 11.24
C ALA A 175 -20.34 -14.31 9.88
N ILE A 176 -19.79 -15.08 8.93
CA ILE A 176 -20.45 -15.35 7.63
C ILE A 176 -21.78 -16.08 7.83
N GLY A 177 -21.82 -17.05 8.75
CA GLY A 177 -23.06 -17.76 9.10
C GLY A 177 -24.13 -16.82 9.67
N ASP A 178 -23.74 -15.87 10.50
CA ASP A 178 -24.65 -14.89 11.11
C ASP A 178 -25.14 -13.89 10.08
N LEU A 179 -24.25 -13.35 9.23
CA LEU A 179 -24.61 -12.46 8.12
C LEU A 179 -25.63 -13.11 7.17
N ASN A 180 -25.45 -14.39 6.83
CA ASN A 180 -26.38 -15.12 5.96
C ASN A 180 -27.76 -15.39 6.60
N ARG A 181 -27.88 -15.24 7.91
CA ARG A 181 -29.15 -15.41 8.64
C ARG A 181 -29.86 -14.09 8.92
N ALA A 182 -29.22 -12.95 8.65
CA ALA A 182 -29.83 -11.64 8.82
C ALA A 182 -31.12 -11.54 8.00
N SER A 183 -32.19 -11.12 8.67
CA SER A 183 -33.54 -11.01 8.12
C SER A 183 -33.82 -9.66 7.47
N ASP A 184 -33.03 -8.65 7.82
CA ASP A 184 -33.08 -7.31 7.23
C ASP A 184 -31.70 -6.64 7.19
N LEU A 185 -31.69 -5.45 6.61
CA LEU A 185 -30.46 -4.68 6.39
C LEU A 185 -29.88 -4.11 7.69
N GLN A 186 -30.72 -3.80 8.69
CA GLN A 186 -30.24 -3.28 9.97
C GLN A 186 -29.51 -4.38 10.73
N GLU A 187 -30.10 -5.57 10.80
CA GLU A 187 -29.48 -6.74 11.41
C GLU A 187 -28.15 -7.08 10.72
N LEU A 188 -28.08 -6.98 9.39
CA LEU A 188 -26.82 -7.17 8.65
C LEU A 188 -25.75 -6.15 9.07
N TYR A 189 -26.10 -4.88 9.24
CA TYR A 189 -25.17 -3.84 9.66
C TYR A 189 -24.67 -4.06 11.09
N ASP A 190 -25.56 -4.41 12.01
CA ASP A 190 -25.22 -4.64 13.42
C ASP A 190 -24.31 -5.86 13.60
N ILE A 191 -24.60 -6.95 12.87
CA ILE A 191 -23.74 -8.14 12.82
C ILE A 191 -22.38 -7.78 12.26
N THR A 192 -22.32 -6.99 11.18
CA THR A 192 -21.06 -6.57 10.57
C THR A 192 -20.20 -5.76 11.53
N ALA A 193 -20.77 -4.71 12.15
CA ALA A 193 -20.05 -3.86 13.10
C ALA A 193 -19.48 -4.68 14.27
N THR A 194 -20.30 -5.56 14.83
CA THR A 194 -19.93 -6.42 15.97
C THR A 194 -18.87 -7.45 15.59
N ALA A 195 -19.03 -8.12 14.45
CA ALA A 195 -18.08 -9.13 14.00
C ALA A 195 -16.71 -8.52 13.71
N VAL A 196 -16.66 -7.40 12.99
CA VAL A 196 -15.39 -6.71 12.69
C VAL A 196 -14.74 -6.19 13.97
N ARG A 197 -15.49 -5.62 14.92
CA ARG A 197 -14.95 -5.20 16.22
C ARG A 197 -14.37 -6.37 17.01
N THR A 198 -15.11 -7.48 17.07
CA THR A 198 -14.71 -8.67 17.82
C THR A 198 -13.46 -9.32 17.22
N LEU A 199 -13.40 -9.36 15.88
CA LEU A 199 -12.22 -9.81 15.17
C LEU A 199 -11.06 -8.85 15.44
N THR A 200 -11.13 -7.61 14.98
CA THR A 200 -9.98 -6.68 15.00
C THR A 200 -9.54 -6.21 16.38
N GLY A 201 -10.42 -6.22 17.39
CA GLY A 201 -10.16 -5.65 18.70
C GLY A 201 -10.17 -4.12 18.74
N PHE A 202 -10.64 -3.44 17.69
CA PHE A 202 -10.80 -1.98 17.72
C PHE A 202 -11.78 -1.54 18.81
N ASP A 203 -11.53 -0.37 19.40
CA ASP A 203 -12.40 0.17 20.44
C ASP A 203 -13.79 0.50 19.91
N ARG A 204 -13.88 0.96 18.65
CA ARG A 204 -15.11 1.33 17.94
C ARG A 204 -15.05 0.95 16.47
N VAL A 205 -16.13 0.37 15.96
CA VAL A 205 -16.36 0.07 14.54
C VAL A 205 -17.72 0.63 14.15
N MET A 206 -17.77 1.34 13.03
CA MET A 206 -18.98 1.94 12.48
C MET A 206 -19.23 1.40 11.07
N VAL A 207 -20.50 1.16 10.73
CA VAL A 207 -20.94 0.99 9.35
C VAL A 207 -21.43 2.34 8.85
N TYR A 208 -20.77 2.85 7.82
CA TYR A 208 -21.06 4.16 7.25
C TYR A 208 -21.71 4.00 5.89
N ARG A 209 -22.86 4.66 5.68
CA ARG A 209 -23.61 4.62 4.42
C ARG A 209 -23.69 6.02 3.84
N TYR A 210 -23.45 6.13 2.54
CA TYR A 210 -23.60 7.37 1.79
C TYR A 210 -24.97 7.47 1.12
N ASP A 211 -25.55 8.66 1.12
CA ASP A 211 -26.73 8.99 0.33
C ASP A 211 -26.37 9.40 -1.11
N ALA A 212 -27.36 9.83 -1.90
CA ALA A 212 -27.16 10.23 -3.29
C ALA A 212 -26.32 11.51 -3.45
N ASP A 213 -26.23 12.31 -2.39
CA ASP A 213 -25.47 13.57 -2.35
C ASP A 213 -24.09 13.37 -1.69
N TYR A 214 -23.69 12.12 -1.44
CA TYR A 214 -22.45 11.74 -0.73
C TYR A 214 -22.37 12.24 0.72
N ASN A 215 -23.49 12.64 1.33
CA ASN A 215 -23.54 12.78 2.78
C ASN A 215 -23.54 11.39 3.39
N GLY A 216 -22.96 11.28 4.58
CA GLY A 216 -22.83 10.00 5.23
C GLY A 216 -23.52 9.92 6.59
N GLU A 217 -24.02 8.74 6.87
CA GLU A 217 -24.75 8.39 8.09
C GLU A 217 -24.12 7.13 8.70
N VAL A 218 -23.95 7.14 10.03
CA VAL A 218 -23.61 5.93 10.79
C VAL A 218 -24.87 5.11 10.96
N VAL A 219 -24.98 3.99 10.25
CA VAL A 219 -26.18 3.12 10.24
C VAL A 219 -26.08 1.96 11.23
N ALA A 220 -24.87 1.64 11.70
CA ALA A 220 -24.63 0.73 12.82
C ALA A 220 -23.30 1.04 13.50
N GLU A 221 -23.19 0.69 14.77
CA GLU A 221 -22.02 0.95 15.58
C GLU A 221 -21.83 -0.13 16.66
N ALA A 222 -20.60 -0.59 16.81
CA ALA A 222 -20.16 -1.39 17.94
C ALA A 222 -18.98 -0.67 18.62
N LYS A 223 -19.06 -0.43 19.93
CA LYS A 223 -18.02 0.29 20.68
C LYS A 223 -17.86 -0.22 22.10
N LEU A 224 -16.75 0.13 22.73
CA LEU A 224 -16.57 -0.03 24.18
C LEU A 224 -17.63 0.82 24.93
N PRO A 225 -18.16 0.33 26.08
CA PRO A 225 -19.19 1.04 26.86
C PRO A 225 -18.80 2.46 27.30
N GLU A 226 -17.52 2.71 27.50
CA GLU A 226 -16.95 3.98 27.97
C GLU A 226 -16.72 5.04 26.88
N LEU A 227 -16.94 4.70 25.61
CA LEU A 227 -16.85 5.61 24.45
C LEU A 227 -18.21 6.15 24.02
#